data_AF-X1Q8Q0-F1
#
_entry.id   AF-X1Q8Q0-F1
#
_cell.length_a   1.000
_cell.length_b   1.000
_cell.length_c   1.000
_cell.angle_alpha   90.00
_cell.angle_beta   90.00
_cell.angle_gamma   90.00
#
_symmetry.space_group_name_H-M   'P 1'
#
loop_
_entity.id
_entity.type
_entity.pdbx_description
1 polymer ?
#
loop_
_entity_poly.entity_id
_entity_poly.type
_entity_poly.pdbx_seq_one_letter_code
_entity_poly.pdbx_strand_id
1 'polypeptide(L)'
;FTAGTYFPKESRFGRIGMLDLIPKIKDYWDNNREELRLAAKEVISQLQSLETTPGEELKQDILNEAFREATLLFDEKNGGFRGAPKFPTPHKLMFLLRFWKRTGNKAALMIVEKTLTAMRLGGIYDHIGYGFHRYSTDSFWLLPHFEKMLYNQALLVIVYVEAYQATKKIEFREIAEEILSYVLRDMTSREGGFFSAEDADSEGEEGTFYVWTNDEILKVLGKEDGNLFLKVYNFEKDGNFKDQATQKKTGSNIPHLKKSITDLAS
;
A
#
# COMPACT_ATOMS: atom_id res chain seq x y z
N PHE A 1 7.34 -30.08 -0.43
CA PHE A 1 7.11 -28.80 0.28
C PHE A 1 5.75 -28.25 -0.14
N THR A 2 4.91 -27.87 0.81
CA THR A 2 3.61 -27.25 0.55
C THR A 2 3.64 -25.85 1.13
N ALA A 3 3.50 -24.84 0.28
CA ALA A 3 3.33 -23.44 0.68
C ALA A 3 2.01 -22.92 0.13
N GLY A 4 1.35 -22.07 0.89
CA GLY A 4 0.13 -21.39 0.48
C GLY A 4 0.04 -20.03 1.14
N THR A 5 -0.55 -19.08 0.42
CA THR A 5 -0.78 -17.71 0.91
C THR A 5 -2.16 -17.54 1.53
N TYR A 6 -3.11 -18.44 1.22
CA TYR A 6 -4.44 -18.48 1.83
C TYR A 6 -5.00 -19.91 1.78
N PHE A 7 -5.56 -20.37 2.90
CA PHE A 7 -6.25 -21.65 3.02
C PHE A 7 -7.70 -21.40 3.46
N PRO A 8 -8.72 -21.71 2.64
CA PRO A 8 -10.11 -21.52 3.02
C PRO A 8 -10.48 -22.42 4.20
N LYS A 9 -11.58 -22.13 4.90
CA LYS A 9 -12.09 -23.01 5.98
C LYS A 9 -12.32 -24.46 5.48
N GLU A 10 -12.99 -24.60 4.33
CA GLU A 10 -13.34 -25.87 3.69
C GLU A 10 -12.66 -26.00 2.32
N SER A 11 -12.37 -27.23 1.88
CA SER A 11 -11.78 -27.46 0.56
C SER A 11 -12.73 -27.06 -0.56
N ARG A 12 -12.28 -26.17 -1.44
CA ARG A 12 -13.09 -25.60 -2.53
C ARG A 12 -12.22 -25.29 -3.74
N PHE A 13 -12.75 -25.48 -4.94
CA PHE A 13 -12.08 -25.15 -6.22
C PHE A 13 -10.64 -25.67 -6.34
N GLY A 14 -10.41 -26.93 -5.93
CA GLY A 14 -9.08 -27.56 -5.99
C GLY A 14 -8.08 -27.06 -4.94
N ARG A 15 -8.50 -26.19 -4.01
CA ARG A 15 -7.69 -25.75 -2.86
C ARG A 15 -8.09 -26.52 -1.62
N ILE A 16 -7.11 -27.05 -0.89
CA ILE A 16 -7.34 -27.70 0.39
C ILE A 16 -7.74 -26.67 1.45
N GLY A 17 -8.78 -26.97 2.21
CA GLY A 17 -9.21 -26.14 3.33
C GLY A 17 -8.54 -26.52 4.64
N MET A 18 -8.56 -25.62 5.62
CA MET A 18 -7.96 -25.82 6.94
C MET A 18 -8.53 -27.04 7.67
N LEU A 19 -9.84 -27.29 7.53
CA LEU A 19 -10.49 -28.45 8.15
C LEU A 19 -10.00 -29.79 7.60
N ASP A 20 -9.53 -29.83 6.35
CA ASP A 20 -8.94 -31.04 5.74
C ASP A 20 -7.42 -31.09 5.90
N LEU A 21 -6.78 -29.93 5.92
CA LEU A 21 -5.32 -29.81 6.02
C LEU A 21 -4.82 -30.17 7.42
N ILE A 22 -5.46 -29.68 8.50
CA ILE A 22 -5.01 -29.93 9.87
C ILE A 22 -4.99 -31.42 10.22
N PRO A 23 -6.04 -32.23 9.95
CA PRO A 23 -5.99 -33.67 10.21
C PRO A 23 -4.88 -34.37 9.43
N LYS A 24 -4.62 -33.98 8.18
CA LYS A 24 -3.52 -34.54 7.37
C LYS A 24 -2.15 -34.19 7.94
N ILE A 25 -1.96 -32.96 8.42
CA ILE A 25 -0.72 -32.56 9.10
C ILE A 25 -0.53 -33.39 10.37
N LYS A 26 -1.60 -33.58 11.17
CA LYS A 26 -1.55 -34.40 12.38
C LYS A 26 -1.18 -35.85 12.07
N ASP A 27 -1.86 -36.47 11.13
CA ASP A 27 -1.62 -37.85 10.72
C ASP A 27 -0.17 -38.04 10.25
N TYR A 28 0.31 -37.13 9.39
CA TYR A 28 1.68 -37.18 8.89
C TYR A 28 2.72 -36.90 9.99
N TRP A 29 2.41 -36.05 10.97
CA TRP A 29 3.27 -35.86 12.14
C TRP A 29 3.34 -37.09 13.04
N ASP A 30 2.21 -37.77 13.26
CA ASP A 30 2.13 -38.93 14.13
C ASP A 30 2.77 -40.16 13.49
N ASN A 31 2.62 -40.35 12.18
CA ASN A 31 3.08 -41.55 11.46
C ASN A 31 4.44 -41.39 10.76
N ASN A 32 4.82 -40.17 10.34
CA ASN A 32 6.01 -39.90 9.52
C ASN A 32 6.98 -38.90 10.18
N ARG A 33 7.01 -38.86 11.52
CA ARG A 33 7.75 -37.84 12.29
C ARG A 33 9.23 -37.75 11.94
N GLU A 34 9.91 -38.90 11.77
CA GLU A 34 11.34 -38.93 11.47
C GLU A 34 11.63 -38.43 10.05
N GLU A 35 10.76 -38.74 9.08
CA GLU A 35 10.83 -38.22 7.71
C GLU A 35 10.68 -36.69 7.70
N LEU A 36 9.72 -36.15 8.47
CA LEU A 36 9.55 -34.71 8.64
C LEU A 36 10.77 -34.03 9.28
N ARG A 37 11.38 -34.66 10.29
CA ARG A 37 12.59 -34.13 10.93
C ARG A 37 13.78 -34.14 9.98
N LEU A 38 13.92 -35.17 9.15
CA LEU A 38 14.96 -35.23 8.12
C LEU A 38 14.77 -34.13 7.08
N ALA A 39 13.55 -33.98 6.56
CA ALA A 39 13.23 -32.90 5.62
C ALA A 39 13.46 -31.51 6.23
N ALA A 40 13.10 -31.29 7.50
CA ALA A 40 13.35 -30.03 8.19
C ALA A 40 14.86 -29.77 8.36
N LYS A 41 15.64 -30.80 8.72
CA LYS A 41 17.12 -30.70 8.80
C LYS A 41 17.73 -30.38 7.44
N GLU A 42 17.23 -30.97 6.36
CA GLU A 42 17.69 -30.68 5.01
C GLU A 42 17.43 -29.21 4.64
N VAL A 43 16.22 -28.71 4.91
CA VAL A 43 15.87 -27.29 4.70
C VAL A 43 16.78 -26.38 5.53
N ILE A 44 17.00 -26.68 6.81
CA ILE A 44 17.89 -25.90 7.68
C ILE A 44 19.33 -25.94 7.15
N SER A 45 19.81 -27.12 6.75
CA SER A 45 21.16 -27.29 6.20
C SER A 45 21.33 -26.49 4.90
N GLN A 46 20.32 -26.47 4.03
CA GLN A 46 20.35 -25.65 2.82
C GLN A 46 20.39 -24.17 3.17
N LEU A 47 19.54 -23.72 4.12
CA LEU A 47 19.54 -22.33 4.59
C LEU A 47 20.84 -21.91 5.27
N GLN A 48 21.51 -22.83 5.99
CA GLN A 48 22.82 -22.59 6.60
C GLN A 48 23.95 -22.62 5.56
N SER A 49 23.84 -23.46 4.53
CA SER A 49 24.78 -23.50 3.40
C SER A 49 24.66 -22.30 2.47
N LEU A 50 23.61 -21.49 2.62
CA LEU A 50 23.61 -20.10 2.16
C LEU A 50 24.54 -19.25 3.04
N GLU A 51 25.76 -19.73 3.30
CA GLU A 51 26.85 -18.86 3.67
C GLU A 51 27.01 -17.86 2.52
N THR A 52 26.88 -16.58 2.87
CA THR A 52 27.04 -15.48 1.94
C THR A 52 28.50 -15.41 1.52
N THR A 53 28.90 -16.19 0.52
CA THR A 53 30.07 -15.86 -0.27
C THR A 53 29.83 -14.42 -0.74
N PRO A 54 30.73 -13.46 -0.47
CA PRO A 54 30.56 -12.11 -0.96
C PRO A 54 30.34 -12.19 -2.47
N GLY A 55 29.19 -11.71 -2.93
CA GLY A 55 28.91 -11.63 -4.36
C GLY A 55 29.95 -10.74 -5.05
N GLU A 56 29.97 -10.79 -6.38
CA GLU A 56 30.78 -9.83 -7.14
C GLU A 56 30.41 -8.38 -6.77
N GLU A 57 31.37 -7.49 -6.87
CA GLU A 57 31.15 -6.06 -6.64
C GLU A 57 30.05 -5.54 -7.59
N LEU A 58 29.08 -4.81 -7.04
CA LEU A 58 27.97 -4.27 -7.82
C LEU A 58 28.48 -3.25 -8.84
N LYS A 59 28.41 -3.60 -10.11
CA LYS A 59 28.81 -2.73 -11.23
C LYS A 59 27.80 -1.58 -11.40
N GLN A 60 28.28 -0.42 -11.84
CA GLN A 60 27.42 0.74 -12.10
C GLN A 60 26.32 0.43 -13.14
N ASP A 61 26.59 -0.46 -14.09
CA ASP A 61 25.62 -0.86 -15.11
C ASP A 61 24.36 -1.52 -14.53
N ILE A 62 24.46 -2.19 -13.38
CA ILE A 62 23.31 -2.77 -12.67
C ILE A 62 22.30 -1.67 -12.30
N LEU A 63 22.80 -0.47 -11.96
CA LEU A 63 21.95 0.66 -11.59
C LEU A 63 21.23 1.23 -12.82
N ASN A 64 21.89 1.22 -13.98
CA ASN A 64 21.28 1.61 -15.25
C ASN A 64 20.22 0.60 -15.69
N GLU A 65 20.48 -0.70 -15.52
CA GLU A 65 19.53 -1.77 -15.80
C GLU A 65 18.31 -1.68 -14.88
N ALA A 66 18.51 -1.55 -13.58
CA ALA A 66 17.43 -1.35 -12.61
C ALA A 66 16.57 -0.12 -12.92
N PHE A 67 17.19 0.98 -13.39
CA PHE A 67 16.45 2.15 -13.86
C PHE A 67 15.63 1.86 -15.13
N ARG A 68 16.18 1.12 -16.10
CA ARG A 68 15.45 0.71 -17.31
C ARG A 68 14.25 -0.16 -16.96
N GLU A 69 14.42 -1.13 -16.08
CA GLU A 69 13.32 -1.96 -15.60
C GLU A 69 12.25 -1.15 -14.87
N ALA A 70 12.65 -0.24 -13.98
CA ALA A 70 11.72 0.64 -13.29
C ALA A 70 10.90 1.48 -14.27
N THR A 71 11.52 1.96 -15.34
CA THR A 71 10.87 2.74 -16.41
C THR A 71 9.90 1.88 -17.23
N LEU A 72 10.29 0.64 -17.58
CA LEU A 72 9.41 -0.29 -18.30
C LEU A 72 8.17 -0.68 -17.50
N LEU A 73 8.29 -0.73 -16.17
CA LEU A 73 7.17 -1.06 -15.28
C LEU A 73 6.35 0.17 -14.87
N PHE A 74 6.80 1.39 -15.18
CA PHE A 74 6.15 2.62 -14.75
C PHE A 74 4.80 2.81 -15.46
N ASP A 75 3.76 3.09 -14.68
CA ASP A 75 2.46 3.49 -15.22
C ASP A 75 2.46 5.01 -15.42
N GLU A 76 2.74 5.46 -16.64
CA GLU A 76 2.79 6.90 -16.97
C GLU A 76 1.47 7.63 -16.71
N LYS A 77 0.34 6.92 -16.87
CA LYS A 77 -0.99 7.51 -16.73
C LYS A 77 -1.29 7.80 -15.27
N ASN A 78 -1.17 6.77 -14.42
CA ASN A 78 -1.61 6.81 -13.03
C ASN A 78 -0.47 6.94 -12.01
N GLY A 79 0.80 6.92 -12.43
CA GLY A 79 1.94 6.80 -11.52
C GLY A 79 2.03 5.41 -10.86
N GLY A 80 3.16 5.15 -10.19
CA GLY A 80 3.46 3.84 -9.63
C GLY A 80 3.96 2.85 -10.66
N PHE A 81 4.01 1.57 -10.26
CA PHE A 81 4.56 0.51 -11.09
C PHE A 81 3.54 -0.60 -11.26
N ARG A 82 3.40 -1.10 -12.50
CA ARG A 82 2.43 -2.13 -12.92
C ARG A 82 0.97 -1.66 -12.76
N GLY A 83 0.04 -2.57 -13.10
CA GLY A 83 -1.41 -2.35 -12.99
C GLY A 83 -1.95 -2.67 -11.59
N ALA A 84 -3.17 -3.20 -11.54
CA ALA A 84 -3.86 -3.64 -10.32
C ALA A 84 -3.39 -5.04 -9.86
N PRO A 85 -3.30 -5.33 -8.55
CA PRO A 85 -3.30 -4.37 -7.44
C PRO A 85 -2.01 -3.54 -7.43
N LYS A 86 -2.11 -2.28 -6.99
CA LYS A 86 -1.02 -1.31 -7.05
C LYS A 86 -0.47 -0.98 -5.66
N PHE A 87 0.84 -1.14 -5.49
CA PHE A 87 1.55 -0.93 -4.22
C PHE A 87 2.42 0.34 -4.25
N PRO A 88 2.56 1.08 -3.13
CA PRO A 88 3.42 2.26 -3.06
C PRO A 88 4.90 2.03 -3.39
N THR A 89 5.44 0.85 -3.02
CA THR A 89 6.84 0.44 -3.30
C THR A 89 7.92 1.51 -2.98
N PRO A 90 7.95 2.06 -1.75
CA PRO A 90 8.82 3.19 -1.40
C PRO A 90 10.32 2.92 -1.66
N HIS A 91 10.78 1.68 -1.50
CA HIS A 91 12.16 1.27 -1.83
C HIS A 91 12.55 1.54 -3.28
N LYS A 92 11.63 1.37 -4.25
CA LYS A 92 11.88 1.71 -5.67
C LYS A 92 12.00 3.22 -5.85
N LEU A 93 11.16 3.99 -5.17
CA LEU A 93 11.20 5.45 -5.23
C LEU A 93 12.48 6.01 -4.60
N MET A 94 12.93 5.46 -3.47
CA MET A 94 14.23 5.80 -2.87
C MET A 94 15.38 5.51 -3.83
N PHE A 95 15.37 4.34 -4.48
CA PHE A 95 16.35 4.00 -5.51
C PHE A 95 16.36 5.04 -6.64
N LEU A 96 15.20 5.42 -7.17
CA LEU A 96 15.08 6.42 -8.24
C LEU A 96 15.58 7.81 -7.82
N LEU A 97 15.30 8.23 -6.58
CA LEU A 97 15.85 9.47 -6.03
C LEU A 97 17.38 9.44 -5.94
N ARG A 98 17.96 8.32 -5.48
CA ARG A 98 19.43 8.13 -5.46
C ARG A 98 20.01 8.08 -6.87
N PHE A 99 19.33 7.41 -7.80
CA PHE A 99 19.74 7.34 -9.19
C PHE A 99 19.74 8.73 -9.85
N TRP A 100 18.68 9.51 -9.66
CA TRP A 100 18.60 10.90 -10.11
C TRP A 100 19.73 11.74 -9.51
N LYS A 101 19.93 11.69 -8.19
CA LYS A 101 20.96 12.49 -7.51
C LYS A 101 22.37 12.19 -8.02
N ARG A 102 22.66 10.93 -8.36
CA ARG A 102 23.98 10.50 -8.87
C ARG A 102 24.19 10.83 -10.34
N THR A 103 23.14 10.75 -11.17
CA THR A 103 23.28 10.79 -12.65
C THR A 103 22.73 12.07 -13.29
N GLY A 104 21.92 12.84 -12.56
CA GLY A 104 21.14 13.95 -13.10
C GLY A 104 19.95 13.52 -13.97
N ASN A 105 19.61 12.22 -14.03
CA ASN A 105 18.55 11.71 -14.90
C ASN A 105 17.16 12.21 -14.44
N LYS A 106 16.63 13.21 -15.15
CA LYS A 106 15.34 13.85 -14.83
C LYS A 106 14.14 12.91 -14.92
N ALA A 107 14.19 11.86 -15.74
CA ALA A 107 13.09 10.90 -15.85
C ALA A 107 12.92 10.11 -14.53
N ALA A 108 14.01 9.79 -13.84
CA ALA A 108 13.94 9.13 -12.53
C ALA A 108 13.21 10.00 -11.49
N LEU A 109 13.52 11.31 -11.44
CA LEU A 109 12.81 12.24 -10.55
C LEU A 109 11.34 12.41 -10.95
N MET A 110 11.05 12.54 -12.25
CA MET A 110 9.68 12.64 -12.76
C MET A 110 8.82 11.44 -12.35
N ILE A 111 9.35 10.22 -12.46
CA ILE A 111 8.65 9.00 -12.02
C ILE A 111 8.30 9.08 -10.53
N VAL A 112 9.23 9.54 -9.70
CA VAL A 112 8.99 9.71 -8.26
C VAL A 112 7.90 10.74 -8.01
N GLU A 113 8.02 11.94 -8.58
CA GLU A 113 7.04 13.01 -8.37
C GLU A 113 5.64 12.60 -8.83
N LYS A 114 5.53 12.01 -10.04
CA LYS A 114 4.24 11.55 -10.58
C LYS A 114 3.61 10.48 -9.69
N THR A 115 4.41 9.54 -9.19
CA THR A 115 3.92 8.47 -8.31
C THR A 115 3.44 9.01 -6.96
N LEU A 116 4.26 9.84 -6.30
CA LEU A 116 3.92 10.43 -5.00
C LEU A 116 2.69 11.34 -5.08
N THR A 117 2.58 12.15 -6.13
CA THR A 117 1.41 13.00 -6.35
C THR A 117 0.16 12.17 -6.63
N ALA A 118 0.24 11.15 -7.48
CA ALA A 118 -0.91 10.31 -7.78
C ALA A 118 -1.43 9.55 -6.54
N MET A 119 -0.53 9.03 -5.70
CA MET A 119 -0.91 8.39 -4.44
C MET A 119 -1.59 9.38 -3.49
N ARG A 120 -1.07 10.61 -3.32
CA ARG A 120 -1.68 11.61 -2.44
C ARG A 120 -3.06 12.05 -2.90
N LEU A 121 -3.29 12.10 -4.21
CA LEU A 121 -4.57 12.48 -4.80
C LEU A 121 -5.60 11.35 -4.74
N GLY A 122 -5.16 10.09 -4.85
CA GLY A 122 -6.01 8.90 -4.81
C GLY A 122 -6.64 8.64 -3.43
N GLY A 123 -7.54 7.66 -3.38
CA GLY A 123 -8.15 7.16 -2.16
C GLY A 123 -7.24 6.25 -1.33
N ILE A 124 -6.09 5.80 -1.87
CA ILE A 124 -5.05 5.12 -1.08
C ILE A 124 -4.53 6.00 0.07
N TYR A 125 -4.62 7.32 -0.07
CA TYR A 125 -4.38 8.26 1.00
C TYR A 125 -5.69 8.60 1.70
N ASP A 126 -5.72 8.48 3.02
CA ASP A 126 -6.87 8.90 3.81
C ASP A 126 -6.89 10.44 3.94
N HIS A 127 -7.79 11.09 3.20
CA HIS A 127 -7.89 12.55 3.17
C HIS A 127 -8.51 13.16 4.44
N ILE A 128 -9.08 12.36 5.34
CA ILE A 128 -9.71 12.83 6.58
C ILE A 128 -8.80 12.53 7.78
N GLY A 129 -8.38 11.28 7.91
CA GLY A 129 -7.56 10.80 9.02
C GLY A 129 -6.05 10.80 8.75
N TYR A 130 -5.60 11.05 7.52
CA TYR A 130 -4.20 10.91 7.10
C TYR A 130 -3.66 9.47 7.15
N GLY A 131 -2.46 9.32 6.62
CA GLY A 131 -1.80 8.03 6.46
C GLY A 131 -2.22 7.30 5.19
N PHE A 132 -1.38 6.38 4.77
CA PHE A 132 -1.59 5.58 3.55
C PHE A 132 -2.11 4.19 3.88
N HIS A 133 -3.15 3.76 3.18
CA HIS A 133 -3.53 2.35 3.13
C HIS A 133 -2.45 1.51 2.45
N ARG A 134 -2.45 0.21 2.71
CA ARG A 134 -1.36 -0.69 2.35
C ARG A 134 -1.13 -0.77 0.84
N TYR A 135 -2.21 -0.85 0.06
CA TYR A 135 -2.18 -0.87 -1.40
C TYR A 135 -3.56 -0.49 -1.98
N SER A 136 -3.60 -0.18 -3.27
CA SER A 136 -4.85 -0.03 -4.04
C SER A 136 -5.19 -1.33 -4.75
N THR A 137 -6.43 -1.78 -4.65
CA THR A 137 -6.92 -2.94 -5.40
C THR A 137 -7.07 -2.65 -6.89
N ASP A 138 -7.24 -1.37 -7.26
CA ASP A 138 -7.25 -0.89 -8.64
C ASP A 138 -5.91 -0.29 -9.09
N SER A 139 -5.86 0.10 -10.37
CA SER A 139 -4.66 0.68 -11.00
C SER A 139 -4.55 2.21 -10.89
N PHE A 140 -5.56 2.90 -10.37
CA PHE A 140 -5.63 4.37 -10.36
C PHE A 140 -5.63 4.97 -8.95
N TRP A 141 -5.29 4.15 -7.95
CA TRP A 141 -5.11 4.51 -6.55
C TRP A 141 -6.40 4.90 -5.83
N LEU A 142 -7.59 4.48 -6.30
CA LEU A 142 -8.85 4.86 -5.67
C LEU A 142 -9.26 3.91 -4.55
N LEU A 143 -9.46 2.63 -4.84
CA LEU A 143 -10.03 1.64 -3.92
C LEU A 143 -8.91 0.96 -3.12
N PRO A 144 -8.72 1.32 -1.84
CA PRO A 144 -7.68 0.74 -1.02
C PRO A 144 -8.05 -0.68 -0.58
N HIS A 145 -7.04 -1.44 -0.20
CA HIS A 145 -7.18 -2.41 0.86
C HIS A 145 -6.96 -1.66 2.18
N PHE A 146 -8.00 -1.53 3.00
CA PHE A 146 -8.09 -0.43 3.98
C PHE A 146 -7.12 -0.56 5.18
N GLU A 147 -6.43 -1.69 5.31
CA GLU A 147 -5.35 -1.89 6.29
C GLU A 147 -4.27 -0.80 6.18
N LYS A 148 -3.81 -0.28 7.32
CA LYS A 148 -2.68 0.67 7.40
C LYS A 148 -1.54 0.04 8.20
N MET A 149 -0.36 -0.08 7.60
CA MET A 149 0.81 -0.71 8.24
C MET A 149 1.85 0.33 8.65
N LEU A 150 2.45 0.18 9.84
CA LEU A 150 3.49 1.10 10.33
C LEU A 150 4.67 1.20 9.36
N TYR A 151 5.13 0.06 8.83
CA TYR A 151 6.27 0.04 7.91
C TYR A 151 5.98 0.82 6.62
N ASN A 152 4.71 0.85 6.17
CA ASN A 152 4.32 1.64 5.00
C ASN A 152 4.43 3.13 5.31
N GLN A 153 3.90 3.59 6.45
CA GLN A 153 4.00 4.98 6.87
C GLN A 153 5.46 5.42 7.02
N ALA A 154 6.26 4.65 7.76
CA ALA A 154 7.65 4.95 8.04
C ALA A 154 8.48 5.10 6.75
N LEU A 155 8.34 4.17 5.82
CA LEU A 155 9.06 4.23 4.55
C LEU A 155 8.56 5.37 3.66
N LEU A 156 7.25 5.65 3.63
CA LEU A 156 6.71 6.74 2.83
C LEU A 156 7.15 8.12 3.34
N VAL A 157 7.20 8.34 4.65
CA VAL A 157 7.75 9.57 5.24
C VAL A 157 9.16 9.84 4.70
N ILE A 158 10.03 8.82 4.69
CA ILE A 158 11.40 8.96 4.17
C ILE A 158 11.37 9.41 2.70
N VAL A 159 10.56 8.77 1.85
CA VAL A 159 10.48 9.13 0.43
C VAL A 159 9.94 10.53 0.22
N TYR A 160 8.88 10.93 0.93
CA TYR A 160 8.30 12.27 0.81
C TYR A 160 9.28 13.36 1.29
N VAL A 161 10.00 13.13 2.38
CA VAL A 161 11.05 14.05 2.86
C VAL A 161 12.17 14.17 1.82
N GLU A 162 12.63 13.06 1.25
CA GLU A 162 13.68 13.09 0.23
C GLU A 162 13.21 13.74 -1.08
N ALA A 163 11.95 13.54 -1.46
CA ALA A 163 11.33 14.21 -2.61
C ALA A 163 11.21 15.72 -2.37
N TYR A 164 10.86 16.15 -1.16
CA TYR A 164 10.92 17.57 -0.78
C TYR A 164 12.35 18.11 -0.86
N GLN A 165 13.33 17.38 -0.35
CA GLN A 165 14.73 17.80 -0.42
C GLN A 165 15.21 17.97 -1.88
N ALA A 166 14.79 17.08 -2.78
CA ALA A 166 15.13 17.07 -4.19
C ALA A 166 14.44 18.19 -4.99
N THR A 167 13.16 18.45 -4.72
CA THR A 167 12.31 19.31 -5.57
C THR A 167 11.97 20.66 -4.96
N LYS A 168 12.06 20.78 -3.62
CA LYS A 168 11.58 21.91 -2.81
C LYS A 168 10.07 22.17 -2.89
N LYS A 169 9.28 21.24 -3.44
CA LYS A 169 7.81 21.30 -3.47
C LYS A 169 7.23 21.11 -2.08
N ILE A 170 6.61 22.16 -1.53
CA ILE A 170 6.14 22.20 -0.14
C ILE A 170 5.13 21.10 0.16
N GLU A 171 4.35 20.70 -0.84
CA GLU A 171 3.34 19.66 -0.76
C GLU A 171 3.95 18.34 -0.28
N PHE A 172 5.16 17.98 -0.72
CA PHE A 172 5.80 16.74 -0.24
C PHE A 172 6.21 16.81 1.23
N ARG A 173 6.56 17.99 1.74
CA ARG A 173 6.82 18.19 3.17
C ARG A 173 5.52 18.06 3.96
N GLU A 174 4.46 18.72 3.52
CA GLU A 174 3.16 18.68 4.19
C GLU A 174 2.64 17.25 4.29
N ILE A 175 2.72 16.47 3.22
CA ILE A 175 2.32 15.06 3.23
C ILE A 175 3.14 14.24 4.24
N ALA A 176 4.45 14.48 4.35
CA ALA A 176 5.27 13.81 5.36
C ALA A 176 4.83 14.18 6.79
N GLU A 177 4.50 15.44 7.04
CA GLU A 177 3.98 15.92 8.32
C GLU A 177 2.59 15.34 8.64
N GLU A 178 1.71 15.19 7.64
CA GLU A 178 0.40 14.53 7.77
C GLU A 178 0.56 13.05 8.15
N ILE A 179 1.46 12.31 7.49
CA ILE A 179 1.74 10.91 7.83
C ILE A 179 2.27 10.79 9.27
N LEU A 180 3.21 11.66 9.66
CA LEU A 180 3.74 11.68 11.03
C LEU A 180 2.65 12.01 12.05
N SER A 181 1.72 12.90 11.71
CA SER A 181 0.57 13.23 12.56
C SER A 181 -0.33 12.01 12.80
N TYR A 182 -0.63 11.24 11.74
CA TYR A 182 -1.33 9.95 11.87
C TYR A 182 -0.56 8.96 12.75
N VAL A 183 0.74 8.79 12.51
CA VAL A 183 1.56 7.83 13.29
C VAL A 183 1.57 8.19 14.78
N LEU A 184 1.71 9.48 15.12
CA LEU A 184 1.70 9.95 16.50
C LEU A 184 0.32 9.84 17.16
N ARG A 185 -0.76 10.05 16.40
CA ARG A 185 -2.13 10.04 16.91
C ARG A 185 -2.67 8.62 17.09
N ASP A 186 -2.52 7.76 16.10
CA ASP A 186 -3.21 6.46 16.03
C ASP A 186 -2.26 5.27 16.23
N MET A 187 -1.03 5.38 15.73
CA MET A 187 -0.08 4.26 15.73
C MET A 187 0.87 4.26 16.94
N THR A 188 0.72 5.20 17.88
CA THR A 188 1.58 5.31 19.07
C THR A 188 0.83 4.87 20.31
N SER A 189 1.36 3.84 20.98
CA SER A 189 0.86 3.39 22.28
C SER A 189 1.20 4.41 23.36
N ARG A 190 0.29 4.56 24.34
CA ARG A 190 0.54 5.37 25.55
C ARG A 190 1.74 4.88 26.37
N GLU A 191 2.17 3.64 26.15
CA GLU A 191 3.34 3.01 26.78
C GLU A 191 4.66 3.34 26.06
N GLY A 192 4.62 4.11 24.96
CA GLY A 192 5.80 4.59 24.23
C GLY A 192 6.24 3.73 23.05
N GLY A 193 5.58 2.60 22.80
CA GLY A 193 5.79 1.78 21.59
C GLY A 193 4.92 2.23 20.41
N PHE A 194 5.19 1.67 19.22
CA PHE A 194 4.33 1.83 18.05
C PHE A 194 3.58 0.54 17.74
N PHE A 195 2.31 0.64 17.37
CA PHE A 195 1.54 -0.48 16.83
C PHE A 195 2.08 -0.88 15.46
N SER A 196 2.01 -2.16 15.11
CA SER A 196 2.52 -2.65 13.81
C SER A 196 1.56 -2.38 12.65
N ALA A 197 0.26 -2.35 12.93
CA ALA A 197 -0.81 -2.26 11.94
C ALA A 197 -2.12 -1.78 12.56
N GLU A 198 -2.96 -1.21 11.72
CA GLU A 198 -4.39 -0.98 11.92
C GLU A 198 -5.16 -1.87 10.93
N ASP A 199 -6.09 -2.65 11.46
CA ASP A 199 -6.84 -3.65 10.69
C ASP A 199 -7.84 -2.98 9.73
N ALA A 200 -8.14 -3.67 8.62
CA ALA A 200 -9.10 -3.22 7.61
C ALA A 200 -10.54 -3.59 7.99
N ASP A 201 -10.72 -4.64 8.79
CA ASP A 201 -12.03 -5.20 9.12
C ASP A 201 -12.69 -4.44 10.27
N SER A 202 -13.91 -3.95 10.01
CA SER A 202 -14.70 -3.17 10.96
C SER A 202 -16.12 -3.67 10.94
N GLU A 203 -16.60 -4.25 12.05
CA GLU A 203 -17.98 -4.77 12.17
C GLU A 203 -18.36 -5.88 11.15
N GLY A 204 -17.37 -6.58 10.58
CA GLY A 204 -17.58 -7.65 9.61
C GLY A 204 -17.61 -7.20 8.15
N GLU A 205 -17.39 -5.91 7.89
CA GLU A 205 -17.21 -5.34 6.55
C GLU A 205 -15.87 -4.57 6.48
N GLU A 206 -15.14 -4.69 5.37
CA GLU A 206 -13.85 -4.02 5.21
C GLU A 206 -14.06 -2.52 4.96
N GLY A 207 -13.37 -1.66 5.72
CA GLY A 207 -13.22 -0.24 5.40
C GLY A 207 -14.39 0.68 5.73
N THR A 208 -15.35 0.27 6.57
CA THR A 208 -16.53 1.08 6.92
C THR A 208 -16.19 2.45 7.50
N PHE A 209 -15.06 2.59 8.22
CA PHE A 209 -14.60 3.89 8.75
C PHE A 209 -14.03 4.84 7.69
N TYR A 210 -13.77 4.37 6.48
CA TYR A 210 -13.06 5.10 5.43
C TYR A 210 -13.93 5.45 4.22
N VAL A 211 -15.21 5.06 4.26
CA VAL A 211 -16.18 5.31 3.19
C VAL A 211 -17.39 6.05 3.73
N TRP A 212 -17.96 6.93 2.91
CA TRP A 212 -18.99 7.85 3.36
C TRP A 212 -20.10 8.01 2.33
N THR A 213 -21.34 8.10 2.78
CA THR A 213 -22.48 8.51 1.97
C THR A 213 -22.58 10.03 1.90
N ASN A 214 -23.27 10.55 0.88
CA ASN A 214 -23.50 11.99 0.76
C ASN A 214 -24.28 12.52 1.98
N ASP A 215 -25.25 11.76 2.47
CA ASP A 215 -26.11 12.18 3.57
C ASP A 215 -25.33 12.31 4.89
N GLU A 216 -24.36 11.42 5.14
CA GLU A 216 -23.47 11.53 6.32
C GLU A 216 -22.65 12.82 6.28
N ILE A 217 -22.04 13.13 5.13
CA ILE A 217 -21.26 14.37 4.95
C ILE A 217 -22.15 15.60 5.15
N LEU A 218 -23.33 15.65 4.51
CA LEU A 218 -24.26 16.77 4.63
C LEU A 218 -24.82 16.93 6.05
N LYS A 219 -24.96 15.82 6.79
CA LYS A 219 -25.41 15.85 8.19
C LYS A 219 -24.36 16.44 9.12
N VAL A 220 -23.08 16.15 8.89
CA VAL A 220 -21.97 16.62 9.74
C VAL A 220 -21.57 18.06 9.40
N LEU A 221 -21.39 18.37 8.11
CA LEU A 221 -20.88 19.67 7.65
C LEU A 221 -21.99 20.69 7.36
N GLY A 222 -23.26 20.24 7.34
CA GLY A 222 -24.35 21.07 6.84
C GLY A 222 -24.36 21.16 5.31
N LYS A 223 -25.34 21.90 4.78
CA LYS A 223 -25.60 21.93 3.33
C LYS A 223 -24.53 22.65 2.52
N GLU A 224 -24.01 23.78 3.01
CA GLU A 224 -23.09 24.61 2.23
C GLU A 224 -21.71 23.94 2.12
N ASP A 225 -21.03 23.77 3.26
CA ASP A 225 -19.72 23.12 3.33
C ASP A 225 -19.77 21.66 2.89
N GLY A 226 -20.85 20.95 3.20
CA GLY A 226 -21.04 19.57 2.74
C GLY A 226 -21.10 19.48 1.21
N ASN A 227 -21.86 20.34 0.52
CA ASN A 227 -21.88 20.32 -0.95
C ASN A 227 -20.52 20.69 -1.56
N LEU A 228 -19.78 21.60 -0.93
CA LEU A 228 -18.41 21.92 -1.35
C LEU A 228 -17.50 20.68 -1.20
N PHE A 229 -17.54 20.01 -0.04
CA PHE A 229 -16.76 18.80 0.22
C PHE A 229 -17.07 17.71 -0.79
N LEU A 230 -18.35 17.39 -1.01
CA LEU A 230 -18.79 16.38 -1.97
C LEU A 230 -18.24 16.66 -3.38
N LYS A 231 -18.23 17.93 -3.79
CA LYS A 231 -17.70 18.35 -5.10
C LYS A 231 -16.18 18.22 -5.19
N VAL A 232 -15.45 18.71 -4.18
CA VAL A 232 -13.98 18.70 -4.16
C VAL A 232 -13.45 17.27 -4.10
N TYR A 233 -14.03 16.43 -3.24
CA TYR A 233 -13.59 15.06 -3.00
C TYR A 233 -14.27 14.01 -3.89
N ASN A 234 -14.93 14.45 -4.97
CA ASN A 234 -15.47 13.59 -6.02
C ASN A 234 -16.45 12.51 -5.52
N PHE A 235 -17.40 12.93 -4.69
CA PHE A 235 -18.51 12.08 -4.26
C PHE A 235 -19.54 11.96 -5.40
N GLU A 236 -20.06 10.75 -5.57
CA GLU A 236 -21.14 10.41 -6.47
C GLU A 236 -22.35 9.95 -5.66
N LYS A 237 -23.56 10.30 -6.13
CA LYS A 237 -24.81 9.95 -5.42
C LYS A 237 -24.97 8.45 -5.19
N ASP A 238 -24.52 7.64 -6.16
CA ASP A 238 -24.61 6.18 -6.09
C ASP A 238 -23.31 5.53 -5.58
N GLY A 239 -22.36 6.31 -5.08
CA GLY A 239 -21.02 5.86 -4.69
C GLY A 239 -20.00 5.91 -5.83
N ASN A 240 -18.72 6.18 -5.53
CA ASN A 240 -17.67 6.40 -6.53
C ASN A 240 -16.75 5.19 -6.77
N PHE A 241 -17.00 4.06 -6.11
CA PHE A 241 -16.27 2.80 -6.30
C PHE A 241 -17.23 1.60 -6.35
N LYS A 242 -16.70 0.45 -6.78
CA LYS A 242 -17.40 -0.84 -6.72
C LYS A 242 -16.75 -1.69 -5.64
N ASP A 243 -17.56 -2.24 -4.76
CA ASP A 243 -17.09 -3.17 -3.73
C ASP A 243 -16.40 -4.39 -4.38
N GLN A 244 -15.29 -4.84 -3.78
CA GLN A 244 -14.45 -5.86 -4.38
C GLN A 244 -15.16 -7.23 -4.42
N ALA A 245 -15.92 -7.57 -3.38
CA ALA A 245 -16.59 -8.86 -3.27
C ALA A 245 -17.84 -8.94 -4.17
N THR A 246 -18.65 -7.88 -4.19
CA THR A 246 -19.95 -7.85 -4.87
C THR A 246 -19.89 -7.23 -6.27
N GLN A 247 -18.84 -6.47 -6.59
CA GLN A 247 -18.69 -5.70 -7.83
C GLN A 247 -19.80 -4.67 -8.07
N LYS A 248 -20.53 -4.30 -7.02
CA LYS A 248 -21.62 -3.31 -7.06
C LYS A 248 -21.21 -2.04 -6.36
N LYS A 249 -21.80 -0.92 -6.76
CA LYS A 249 -21.70 0.31 -5.98
C LYS A 249 -22.56 0.18 -4.72
N THR A 250 -22.04 0.64 -3.60
CA THR A 250 -22.69 0.53 -2.28
C THR A 250 -23.44 1.81 -1.87
N GLY A 251 -23.39 2.88 -2.69
CA GLY A 251 -23.81 4.21 -2.27
C GLY A 251 -22.74 4.98 -1.49
N SER A 252 -21.67 4.29 -1.06
CA SER A 252 -20.56 4.89 -0.33
C SER A 252 -19.48 5.40 -1.27
N ASN A 253 -18.73 6.40 -0.79
CA ASN A 253 -17.68 7.08 -1.54
C ASN A 253 -16.38 7.06 -0.77
N ILE A 254 -15.28 6.95 -1.51
CA ILE A 254 -13.93 7.16 -1.00
C ILE A 254 -13.53 8.60 -1.35
N PRO A 255 -13.26 9.48 -0.36
CA PRO A 255 -12.77 10.82 -0.62
C PRO A 255 -11.48 10.77 -1.42
N HIS A 256 -11.44 11.47 -2.56
CA HIS A 256 -10.22 11.60 -3.35
C HIS A 256 -10.22 12.89 -4.17
N LEU A 257 -9.04 13.35 -4.53
CA LEU A 257 -8.84 14.56 -5.30
C LEU A 257 -8.47 14.23 -6.75
N LYS A 258 -8.95 15.03 -7.71
CA LYS A 258 -8.52 14.94 -9.12
C LYS A 258 -7.40 15.91 -9.48
N LYS A 259 -7.20 16.93 -8.64
CA LYS A 259 -6.20 17.99 -8.78
C LYS A 259 -5.72 18.42 -7.39
N SER A 260 -4.61 19.15 -7.32
CA SER A 260 -4.17 19.73 -6.04
C SER A 260 -5.22 20.72 -5.52
N ILE A 261 -5.23 20.96 -4.20
CA ILE A 261 -6.13 21.96 -3.59
C ILE A 261 -5.87 23.34 -4.18
N THR A 262 -4.61 23.69 -4.41
CA THR A 262 -4.20 24.93 -5.05
C THR A 262 -4.83 25.09 -6.44
N ASP A 263 -4.83 24.04 -7.26
CA ASP A 263 -5.45 24.05 -8.59
C ASP A 263 -6.99 24.05 -8.56
N LEU A 264 -7.60 23.62 -7.45
CA LEU A 264 -9.05 23.66 -7.26
C LEU A 264 -9.53 25.02 -6.76
N ALA A 265 -8.67 25.75 -6.06
CA ALA A 265 -8.96 27.07 -5.50
C ALA A 265 -8.75 28.22 -6.51
N SER A 266 -8.03 27.97 -7.61
CA SER A 266 -7.82 28.91 -8.73
C SER A 266 -8.97 28.93 -9.71
#